data_AF-A0A948AQN9-F1
#
_entry.id   AF-A0A948AQN9-F1
#
_cell.length_a   1.000
_cell.length_b   1.000
_cell.length_c   1.000
_cell.angle_alpha   90.00
_cell.angle_beta   90.00
_cell.angle_gamma   90.00
#
_symmetry.space_group_name_H-M   'P 1'
#
loop_
_entity.id
_entity.type
_entity.pdbx_description
1 polymer ?
#
loop_
_entity_poly.entity_id
_entity_poly.type
_entity_poly.pdbx_seq_one_letter_code
_entity_poly.pdbx_strand_id
1 'polypeptide(L)'
;MQSQDTRTRARMRSVVPAAALAALAFALAAVADVPTPVPIEQRGRHNYERSGQHDANNMRTIYWNYGMVGDYPADPVGVDLSVFHSAEVPKGSGMNYSDGITPFVLAKIVQANGVESYIMETGFRERQGISPYNNRDMRFEPRPGYFQSDPSLNPGRSPALSNDLRTWPDSWPDRLDDPDDPGWPASWNGYFGKLIVADQESYMVVDDDYYDAWNFFPDARDSTRNGLGLRIEVRGFQWANPQARNVIFWHYDITNEGTTDYDDNIVFGLYMDSGVGGSTLSCDGIYESDDDNAYFDRTFDDQVINLVYTWDRYGHGRDLNSSCARTGYLGYAYMETPGNSTDGLDNDEDGITDERRDGGRG
;
A
#
# COMPACT_ATOMS: atom_id res chain seq x y z
N MET A 1 12.96 87.18 2.12
CA MET A 1 13.14 87.42 0.67
C MET A 1 13.63 86.11 0.07
N GLN A 2 12.75 85.44 -0.72
CA GLN A 2 12.96 84.39 -1.76
C GLN A 2 13.99 83.25 -1.52
N SER A 3 13.55 81.97 -1.48
CA SER A 3 13.49 80.97 -2.60
C SER A 3 14.89 80.45 -2.99
N GLN A 4 15.24 79.17 -3.18
CA GLN A 4 14.57 77.87 -3.37
C GLN A 4 15.66 76.77 -3.12
N ASP A 5 15.30 75.65 -2.48
CA ASP A 5 15.26 74.27 -3.02
C ASP A 5 16.60 73.52 -3.28
N THR A 6 16.85 72.42 -2.55
CA THR A 6 17.14 71.09 -3.14
C THR A 6 17.16 69.95 -2.11
N ARG A 7 16.14 69.07 -2.22
CA ARG A 7 16.12 67.59 -2.13
C ARG A 7 16.78 66.86 -0.94
N THR A 8 15.92 66.33 -0.06
CA THR A 8 16.22 65.27 0.92
C THR A 8 15.60 63.94 0.46
N ARG A 9 16.41 62.88 0.34
CA ARG A 9 15.93 61.49 0.13
C ARG A 9 15.40 60.94 1.46
N ALA A 10 14.10 60.68 1.55
CA ALA A 10 13.48 59.97 2.66
C ALA A 10 13.34 58.47 2.35
N ARG A 11 13.76 57.63 3.30
CA ARG A 11 13.59 56.16 3.28
C ARG A 11 12.11 55.80 3.36
N MET A 12 11.62 55.07 2.37
CA MET A 12 10.28 54.50 2.36
C MET A 12 10.31 53.16 3.12
N ARG A 13 9.72 53.12 4.32
CA ARG A 13 9.33 51.88 4.99
C ARG A 13 7.94 51.52 4.48
N SER A 14 7.84 50.53 3.61
CA SER A 14 6.55 49.94 3.21
C SER A 14 6.10 48.96 4.29
N VAL A 15 5.09 49.35 5.05
CA VAL A 15 4.25 48.44 5.83
C VAL A 15 3.30 47.79 4.83
N VAL A 16 3.48 46.49 4.57
CA VAL A 16 2.52 45.69 3.81
C VAL A 16 1.43 45.24 4.79
N PRO A 17 0.13 45.44 4.50
CA PRO A 17 -0.94 45.02 5.39
C PRO A 17 -1.07 43.50 5.35
N ALA A 18 -1.17 42.89 6.54
CA ALA A 18 -1.55 41.51 6.75
C ALA A 18 -3.01 41.31 6.32
N ALA A 19 -3.21 40.88 5.07
CA ALA A 19 -4.52 40.45 4.56
C ALA A 19 -4.34 39.62 3.27
N ALA A 20 -3.68 38.46 3.38
CA ALA A 20 -3.68 37.45 2.32
C ALA A 20 -3.14 36.11 2.86
N LEU A 21 -3.91 35.41 3.68
CA LEU A 21 -3.70 33.99 4.01
C LEU A 21 -4.91 33.49 4.82
N ALA A 22 -6.08 33.46 4.17
CA ALA A 22 -7.28 32.83 4.71
C ALA A 22 -8.20 32.43 3.55
N ALA A 23 -7.81 31.35 2.85
CA ALA A 23 -8.68 30.54 2.01
C ALA A 23 -7.90 29.29 1.56
N LEU A 24 -7.50 28.43 2.50
CA LEU A 24 -7.43 27.01 2.16
C LEU A 24 -8.87 26.53 2.18
N ALA A 25 -9.49 26.46 1.01
CA ALA A 25 -10.72 25.72 0.85
C ALA A 25 -10.38 24.26 1.13
N PHE A 26 -10.99 23.70 2.17
CA PHE A 26 -11.11 22.26 2.34
C PHE A 26 -11.87 21.74 1.13
N ALA A 27 -11.14 21.20 0.15
CA ALA A 27 -11.74 20.26 -0.78
C ALA A 27 -11.96 18.98 0.02
N LEU A 28 -13.18 18.82 0.56
CA LEU A 28 -13.68 17.49 0.85
C LEU A 28 -13.55 16.70 -0.45
N ALA A 29 -12.58 15.80 -0.52
CA ALA A 29 -12.64 14.74 -1.51
C ALA A 29 -13.94 13.99 -1.20
N ALA A 30 -14.97 14.21 -2.02
CA ALA A 30 -16.06 13.27 -2.09
C ALA A 30 -15.39 11.95 -2.47
N VAL A 31 -15.31 11.02 -1.53
CA VAL A 31 -15.02 9.63 -1.87
C VAL A 31 -16.18 9.25 -2.78
N ALA A 32 -15.89 9.12 -4.07
CA ALA A 32 -16.85 8.57 -5.01
C ALA A 32 -17.29 7.24 -4.44
N ASP A 33 -18.54 7.17 -3.99
CA ASP A 33 -19.09 5.97 -3.39
C ASP A 33 -19.10 4.92 -4.50
N VAL A 34 -18.27 3.89 -4.37
CA VAL A 34 -18.29 2.77 -5.31
C VAL A 34 -19.72 2.20 -5.30
N PRO A 35 -20.34 1.93 -6.46
CA PRO A 35 -21.70 1.43 -6.48
C PRO A 35 -21.85 0.19 -5.61
N THR A 36 -22.68 0.27 -4.57
CA THR A 36 -23.04 -0.88 -3.73
C THR A 36 -24.51 -1.27 -3.96
N PRO A 37 -24.84 -2.56 -4.15
CA PRO A 37 -23.93 -3.72 -4.20
C PRO A 37 -22.97 -3.69 -5.39
N VAL A 38 -21.75 -4.19 -5.20
CA VAL A 38 -20.71 -4.18 -6.22
C VAL A 38 -21.06 -5.17 -7.35
N PRO A 39 -21.19 -4.71 -8.61
CA PRO A 39 -21.46 -5.58 -9.74
C PRO A 39 -20.37 -6.66 -9.92
N ILE A 40 -20.75 -7.89 -10.30
CA ILE A 40 -19.84 -9.05 -10.44
C ILE A 40 -18.68 -8.78 -11.42
N GLU A 41 -18.90 -7.95 -12.42
CA GLU A 41 -17.87 -7.52 -13.38
C GLU A 41 -16.81 -6.59 -12.81
N GLN A 42 -17.09 -5.94 -11.67
CA GLN A 42 -16.19 -5.01 -10.98
C GLN A 42 -15.45 -5.66 -9.80
N ARG A 43 -15.81 -6.89 -9.44
CA ARG A 43 -15.15 -7.63 -8.35
C ARG A 43 -13.79 -8.19 -8.76
N GLY A 44 -12.95 -8.48 -7.79
CA GLY A 44 -11.59 -8.99 -7.94
C GLY A 44 -11.51 -10.21 -8.86
N ARG A 45 -10.41 -10.37 -9.61
CA ARG A 45 -10.21 -11.51 -10.51
C ARG A 45 -8.75 -11.91 -10.67
N HIS A 46 -8.49 -13.21 -10.57
CA HIS A 46 -7.16 -13.81 -10.74
C HIS A 46 -6.51 -13.50 -12.09
N ASN A 47 -7.29 -13.46 -13.16
CA ASN A 47 -6.74 -13.16 -14.49
C ASN A 47 -6.30 -11.69 -14.67
N TYR A 48 -6.58 -10.82 -13.69
CA TYR A 48 -6.10 -9.45 -13.61
C TYR A 48 -4.84 -9.29 -12.75
N GLU A 49 -4.32 -10.38 -12.16
CA GLU A 49 -3.06 -10.35 -11.43
C GLU A 49 -1.89 -9.95 -12.33
N ARG A 50 -1.11 -8.98 -11.86
CA ARG A 50 0.07 -8.41 -12.52
C ARG A 50 1.11 -8.07 -11.47
N SER A 51 2.37 -8.11 -11.85
CA SER A 51 3.47 -7.58 -11.06
C SER A 51 3.97 -6.24 -11.62
N GLY A 52 4.35 -5.35 -10.72
CA GLY A 52 5.00 -4.08 -11.03
C GLY A 52 6.30 -3.95 -10.26
N GLN A 53 7.01 -2.84 -10.48
CA GLN A 53 8.26 -2.55 -9.79
C GLN A 53 8.27 -1.10 -9.32
N HIS A 54 8.69 -0.89 -8.08
CA HIS A 54 9.15 0.40 -7.57
C HIS A 54 10.68 0.43 -7.61
N ASP A 55 11.27 1.43 -8.25
CA ASP A 55 12.71 1.58 -8.48
C ASP A 55 13.20 3.03 -8.60
N ALA A 56 12.40 4.02 -8.17
CA ALA A 56 12.71 5.44 -8.30
C ALA A 56 13.90 5.93 -7.45
N ASN A 57 14.34 5.17 -6.43
CA ASN A 57 15.47 5.57 -5.58
C ASN A 57 16.43 4.39 -5.27
N ASN A 58 17.11 4.41 -4.11
CA ASN A 58 18.14 3.44 -3.74
C ASN A 58 17.58 2.08 -3.27
N MET A 59 16.29 1.99 -2.98
CA MET A 59 15.57 0.72 -2.83
C MET A 59 14.83 0.39 -4.13
N ARG A 60 14.82 -0.88 -4.55
CA ARG A 60 13.90 -1.37 -5.59
C ARG A 60 13.18 -2.64 -5.14
N THR A 61 11.92 -2.79 -5.50
CA THR A 61 11.17 -4.01 -5.19
C THR A 61 10.12 -4.30 -6.25
N ILE A 62 9.97 -5.58 -6.58
CA ILE A 62 8.75 -6.10 -7.20
C ILE A 62 7.58 -5.96 -6.22
N TYR A 63 6.37 -5.84 -6.75
CA TYR A 63 5.12 -5.95 -6.02
C TYR A 63 4.04 -6.56 -6.92
N TRP A 64 2.97 -7.05 -6.33
CA TRP A 64 1.84 -7.67 -6.99
C TRP A 64 0.56 -6.93 -6.69
N ASN A 65 -0.29 -6.76 -7.70
CA ASN A 65 -1.54 -6.03 -7.56
C ASN A 65 -2.66 -6.78 -6.81
N TYR A 66 -2.36 -7.95 -6.25
CA TYR A 66 -3.20 -8.59 -5.22
C TYR A 66 -2.83 -8.17 -3.79
N GLY A 67 -1.86 -7.25 -3.60
CA GLY A 67 -1.54 -6.65 -2.30
C GLY A 67 -0.18 -7.02 -1.71
N MET A 68 0.64 -7.80 -2.41
CA MET A 68 1.96 -8.23 -1.93
C MET A 68 3.07 -7.30 -2.41
N VAL A 69 3.99 -6.93 -1.52
CA VAL A 69 5.24 -6.23 -1.81
C VAL A 69 6.38 -7.22 -1.63
N GLY A 70 7.33 -7.23 -2.55
CA GLY A 70 8.34 -8.27 -2.63
C GLY A 70 7.81 -9.55 -3.28
N ASP A 71 8.69 -10.53 -3.40
CA ASP A 71 8.39 -11.84 -3.94
C ASP A 71 9.42 -12.85 -3.44
N TYR A 72 9.21 -14.13 -3.75
CA TYR A 72 10.20 -15.19 -3.56
C TYR A 72 10.52 -15.83 -4.92
N PRO A 73 11.80 -16.05 -5.24
CA PRO A 73 12.18 -16.57 -6.54
C PRO A 73 11.73 -18.03 -6.71
N ALA A 74 11.26 -18.38 -7.91
CA ALA A 74 10.81 -19.74 -8.22
C ALA A 74 11.93 -20.80 -8.11
N ASP A 75 13.17 -20.41 -8.37
CA ASP A 75 14.38 -21.20 -8.08
C ASP A 75 15.22 -20.44 -7.05
N PRO A 76 14.99 -20.67 -5.74
CA PRO A 76 15.68 -19.92 -4.70
C PRO A 76 17.16 -20.24 -4.58
N VAL A 77 17.60 -21.40 -5.07
CA VAL A 77 19.01 -21.80 -5.05
C VAL A 77 19.76 -21.20 -6.26
N GLY A 78 19.12 -21.21 -7.42
CA GLY A 78 19.66 -20.74 -8.70
C GLY A 78 19.24 -19.33 -9.10
N VAL A 79 18.71 -18.52 -8.16
CA VAL A 79 18.16 -17.19 -8.46
C VAL A 79 19.17 -16.30 -9.21
N ASP A 80 18.68 -15.67 -10.29
CA ASP A 80 19.40 -14.64 -11.02
C ASP A 80 19.17 -13.28 -10.38
N LEU A 81 20.10 -12.87 -9.52
CA LEU A 81 20.08 -11.59 -8.80
C LEU A 81 20.19 -10.36 -9.73
N SER A 82 20.46 -10.55 -11.03
CA SER A 82 20.45 -9.45 -12.01
C SER A 82 19.05 -9.05 -12.45
N VAL A 83 18.04 -9.91 -12.22
CA VAL A 83 16.64 -9.69 -12.63
C VAL A 83 15.62 -9.83 -11.48
N PHE A 84 15.97 -10.53 -10.40
CA PHE A 84 15.10 -10.71 -9.24
C PHE A 84 15.39 -9.68 -8.14
N HIS A 85 14.36 -8.91 -7.77
CA HIS A 85 14.49 -7.75 -6.88
C HIS A 85 13.34 -7.69 -5.88
N SER A 86 13.56 -8.20 -4.67
CA SER A 86 12.60 -8.17 -3.57
C SER A 86 13.19 -7.38 -2.39
N ALA A 87 12.67 -6.15 -2.21
CA ALA A 87 13.22 -5.16 -1.27
C ALA A 87 14.74 -4.96 -1.39
N GLU A 88 15.27 -4.91 -2.61
CA GLU A 88 16.72 -4.82 -2.84
C GLU A 88 17.29 -3.46 -2.43
N VAL A 89 18.35 -3.51 -1.61
CA VAL A 89 19.11 -2.32 -1.17
C VAL A 89 20.60 -2.66 -1.00
N PRO A 90 21.53 -1.82 -1.48
CA PRO A 90 21.34 -0.73 -2.43
C PRO A 90 20.92 -1.25 -3.81
N LYS A 91 20.12 -0.47 -4.54
CA LYS A 91 19.72 -0.79 -5.91
C LYS A 91 20.94 -1.08 -6.79
N GLY A 92 20.94 -2.24 -7.43
CA GLY A 92 22.04 -2.76 -8.24
C GLY A 92 23.02 -3.67 -7.50
N SER A 93 22.82 -3.93 -6.20
CA SER A 93 23.63 -4.89 -5.44
C SER A 93 23.21 -6.33 -5.69
N GLY A 94 21.93 -6.58 -5.93
CA GLY A 94 21.31 -7.91 -5.89
C GLY A 94 21.03 -8.46 -4.48
N MET A 95 21.27 -7.66 -3.43
CA MET A 95 20.98 -8.04 -2.05
C MET A 95 19.50 -7.83 -1.74
N ASN A 96 18.75 -8.92 -1.57
CA ASN A 96 17.32 -8.90 -1.26
C ASN A 96 17.09 -8.98 0.25
N TYR A 97 15.93 -8.49 0.70
CA TYR A 97 15.64 -8.38 2.13
C TYR A 97 14.32 -9.00 2.57
N SER A 98 13.42 -9.32 1.65
CA SER A 98 12.10 -9.87 1.97
C SER A 98 11.68 -10.93 0.98
N ASP A 99 10.92 -11.89 1.47
CA ASP A 99 10.24 -12.90 0.65
C ASP A 99 8.80 -12.47 0.34
N GLY A 100 8.23 -11.56 1.14
CA GLY A 100 6.98 -10.90 0.85
C GLY A 100 6.36 -10.18 2.04
N ILE A 101 5.64 -9.08 1.76
CA ILE A 101 4.87 -8.31 2.74
C ILE A 101 3.47 -8.09 2.19
N THR A 102 2.45 -8.26 3.01
CA THR A 102 1.05 -8.06 2.62
C THR A 102 0.24 -7.58 3.80
N PRO A 103 -0.78 -6.71 3.58
CA PRO A 103 -1.80 -6.50 4.59
C PRO A 103 -2.60 -7.79 4.80
N PHE A 104 -3.11 -7.96 6.02
CA PHE A 104 -4.16 -8.92 6.32
C PHE A 104 -5.31 -8.25 7.05
N VAL A 105 -6.51 -8.81 6.89
CA VAL A 105 -7.70 -8.45 7.67
C VAL A 105 -8.28 -9.73 8.24
N LEU A 106 -8.39 -9.80 9.56
CA LEU A 106 -9.00 -10.90 10.30
C LEU A 106 -10.29 -10.40 10.94
N ALA A 107 -11.42 -11.01 10.64
CA ALA A 107 -12.68 -10.70 11.29
C ALA A 107 -13.38 -11.96 11.80
N LYS A 108 -14.06 -11.80 12.94
CA LYS A 108 -15.00 -12.80 13.46
C LYS A 108 -16.36 -12.58 12.79
N ILE A 109 -16.95 -13.65 12.29
CA ILE A 109 -18.25 -13.67 11.60
C ILE A 109 -19.23 -14.61 12.29
N VAL A 110 -20.52 -14.42 12.01
CA VAL A 110 -21.58 -15.37 12.37
C VAL A 110 -22.15 -15.95 11.08
N GLN A 111 -21.97 -17.24 10.88
CA GLN A 111 -22.52 -17.96 9.73
C GLN A 111 -24.07 -17.97 9.78
N ALA A 112 -24.71 -18.26 8.65
CA ALA A 112 -26.18 -18.34 8.56
C ALA A 112 -26.81 -19.41 9.48
N ASN A 113 -26.02 -20.38 9.95
CA ASN A 113 -26.44 -21.40 10.92
C ASN A 113 -26.23 -20.95 12.40
N GLY A 114 -25.77 -19.73 12.64
CA GLY A 114 -25.48 -19.18 13.98
C GLY A 114 -24.13 -19.55 14.56
N VAL A 115 -23.28 -20.29 13.84
CA VAL A 115 -21.94 -20.66 14.30
C VAL A 115 -20.96 -19.51 14.09
N GLU A 116 -20.21 -19.18 15.13
CA GLU A 116 -19.12 -18.20 15.04
C GLU A 116 -17.94 -18.80 14.27
N SER A 117 -17.33 -18.00 13.40
CA SER A 117 -16.17 -18.39 12.59
C SER A 117 -15.26 -17.20 12.32
N TYR A 118 -14.11 -17.45 11.73
CA TYR A 118 -13.12 -16.41 11.44
C TYR A 118 -12.76 -16.45 9.97
N ILE A 119 -12.67 -15.27 9.36
CA ILE A 119 -12.12 -15.08 8.02
C ILE A 119 -10.85 -14.25 8.18
N MET A 120 -9.74 -14.75 7.64
CA MET A 120 -8.50 -14.01 7.50
C MET A 120 -8.22 -13.84 6.02
N GLU A 121 -8.35 -12.61 5.53
CA GLU A 121 -8.02 -12.22 4.17
C GLU A 121 -6.60 -11.66 4.12
N THR A 122 -5.85 -12.07 3.10
CA THR A 122 -4.52 -11.55 2.80
C THR A 122 -4.27 -11.74 1.31
N GLY A 123 -3.34 -11.00 0.73
CA GLY A 123 -2.92 -11.17 -0.67
C GLY A 123 -1.53 -11.76 -0.75
N PHE A 124 -1.35 -13.05 -0.44
CA PHE A 124 0.00 -13.66 -0.42
C PHE A 124 0.17 -14.76 -1.48
N ARG A 125 1.42 -14.98 -1.92
CA ARG A 125 1.76 -15.91 -3.01
C ARG A 125 1.51 -17.38 -2.67
N GLU A 126 1.59 -17.78 -1.40
CA GLU A 126 1.55 -19.17 -0.96
C GLU A 126 0.64 -19.38 0.25
N ARG A 127 0.37 -20.67 0.55
CA ARG A 127 -0.36 -21.14 1.74
C ARG A 127 -1.71 -20.44 1.97
N GLN A 128 -2.34 -20.00 0.88
CA GLN A 128 -3.68 -19.47 0.91
C GLN A 128 -4.69 -20.59 1.15
N GLY A 129 -5.85 -20.24 1.72
CA GLY A 129 -6.97 -21.16 1.74
C GLY A 129 -7.39 -21.48 0.31
N ILE A 130 -7.69 -22.74 0.01
CA ILE A 130 -8.21 -23.15 -1.30
C ILE A 130 -9.70 -23.40 -1.15
N SER A 131 -10.51 -22.77 -2.00
CA SER A 131 -11.94 -22.97 -2.08
C SER A 131 -12.27 -24.47 -2.18
N PRO A 132 -13.10 -25.02 -1.27
CA PRO A 132 -13.49 -26.42 -1.31
C PRO A 132 -14.42 -26.76 -2.47
N TYR A 133 -14.93 -25.74 -3.18
CA TYR A 133 -15.90 -25.87 -4.26
C TYR A 133 -15.29 -25.63 -5.64
N ASN A 134 -14.40 -24.65 -5.73
CA ASN A 134 -13.93 -24.10 -6.99
C ASN A 134 -12.43 -24.32 -7.26
N ASN A 135 -11.69 -24.90 -6.30
CA ASN A 135 -10.25 -25.14 -6.38
C ASN A 135 -9.48 -23.87 -6.77
N ARG A 136 -9.73 -22.80 -6.02
CA ARG A 136 -9.16 -21.47 -6.22
C ARG A 136 -8.67 -20.90 -4.91
N ASP A 137 -7.58 -20.15 -4.94
CA ASP A 137 -7.09 -19.41 -3.77
C ASP A 137 -8.13 -18.40 -3.29
N MET A 138 -8.39 -18.42 -1.98
CA MET A 138 -9.24 -17.49 -1.25
C MET A 138 -8.34 -16.42 -0.65
N ARG A 139 -8.19 -15.32 -1.39
CA ARG A 139 -7.31 -14.20 -1.09
C ARG A 139 -7.83 -12.90 -1.70
N PHE A 140 -7.18 -11.78 -1.37
CA PHE A 140 -7.40 -10.53 -2.09
C PHE A 140 -7.01 -10.65 -3.56
N GLU A 141 -7.83 -10.10 -4.45
CA GLU A 141 -7.70 -10.19 -5.90
C GLU A 141 -7.91 -8.82 -6.55
N PRO A 142 -7.16 -8.46 -7.60
CA PRO A 142 -7.26 -7.14 -8.23
C PRO A 142 -8.59 -6.93 -8.92
N ARG A 143 -9.20 -5.77 -8.68
CA ARG A 143 -10.39 -5.31 -9.39
C ARG A 143 -10.09 -4.96 -10.84
N PRO A 144 -10.93 -5.40 -11.79
CA PRO A 144 -10.87 -4.96 -13.18
C PRO A 144 -10.98 -3.43 -13.33
N GLY A 145 -10.33 -2.88 -14.35
CA GLY A 145 -10.45 -1.46 -14.73
C GLY A 145 -9.46 -0.52 -14.06
N TYR A 146 -8.66 -0.97 -13.10
CA TYR A 146 -7.65 -0.13 -12.42
C TYR A 146 -6.26 -0.13 -13.09
N PHE A 147 -6.13 -0.74 -14.26
CA PHE A 147 -4.95 -0.66 -15.13
C PHE A 147 -5.36 -0.96 -16.58
N GLN A 148 -4.49 -0.61 -17.53
CA GLN A 148 -4.66 -0.95 -18.95
C GLN A 148 -4.51 -2.46 -19.17
N SER A 149 -5.62 -3.15 -19.43
CA SER A 149 -5.64 -4.61 -19.56
C SER A 149 -5.32 -5.11 -20.98
N ASP A 150 -5.41 -4.26 -22.00
CA ASP A 150 -5.07 -4.60 -23.37
C ASP A 150 -3.54 -4.79 -23.51
N PRO A 151 -3.05 -6.00 -23.82
CA PRO A 151 -1.62 -6.27 -23.94
C PRO A 151 -0.96 -5.56 -25.13
N SER A 152 -1.73 -5.05 -26.10
CA SER A 152 -1.20 -4.23 -27.19
C SER A 152 -0.87 -2.80 -26.75
N LEU A 153 -1.59 -2.28 -25.74
CA LEU A 153 -1.37 -0.96 -25.16
C LEU A 153 -0.43 -1.03 -23.95
N ASN A 154 -0.56 -2.06 -23.12
CA ASN A 154 0.29 -2.36 -21.97
C ASN A 154 1.11 -3.65 -22.20
N PRO A 155 2.15 -3.61 -23.05
CA PRO A 155 2.94 -4.80 -23.38
C PRO A 155 3.76 -5.33 -22.21
N GLY A 156 4.09 -4.46 -21.23
CA GLY A 156 4.76 -4.85 -20.00
C GLY A 156 3.87 -5.64 -19.04
N ARG A 157 2.55 -5.64 -19.27
CA ARG A 157 1.54 -6.24 -18.38
C ARG A 157 1.74 -5.77 -16.94
N SER A 158 2.00 -4.47 -16.74
CA SER A 158 2.21 -3.92 -15.40
C SER A 158 0.89 -3.41 -14.79
N PRO A 159 0.75 -3.39 -13.46
CA PRO A 159 -0.22 -2.56 -12.77
C PRO A 159 -0.04 -1.08 -13.15
N ALA A 160 -1.00 -0.23 -12.78
CA ALA A 160 -0.91 1.19 -13.07
C ALA A 160 0.25 1.86 -12.29
N LEU A 161 1.09 2.58 -13.03
CA LEU A 161 2.26 3.32 -12.54
C LEU A 161 2.20 4.77 -13.02
N SER A 162 2.47 5.73 -12.14
CA SER A 162 2.38 7.16 -12.47
C SER A 162 3.36 7.62 -13.56
N ASN A 163 4.48 6.92 -13.72
CA ASN A 163 5.52 7.22 -14.70
C ASN A 163 5.35 6.48 -16.04
N ASP A 164 4.29 5.67 -16.22
CA ASP A 164 4.00 4.98 -17.47
C ASP A 164 2.52 5.07 -17.87
N LEU A 165 2.21 6.04 -18.74
CA LEU A 165 0.87 6.27 -19.30
C LEU A 165 0.26 5.03 -19.97
N ARG A 166 1.08 4.09 -20.47
CA ARG A 166 0.60 2.87 -21.12
C ARG A 166 -0.09 1.92 -20.15
N THR A 167 0.16 2.09 -18.86
CA THR A 167 -0.44 1.26 -17.79
C THR A 167 -1.77 1.81 -17.30
N TRP A 168 -2.16 3.03 -17.69
CA TRP A 168 -3.36 3.69 -17.20
C TRP A 168 -4.60 3.19 -17.94
N PRO A 169 -5.71 2.88 -17.22
CA PRO A 169 -6.96 2.53 -17.88
C PRO A 169 -7.50 3.73 -18.69
N ASP A 170 -8.40 3.46 -19.63
CA ASP A 170 -9.06 4.52 -20.41
C ASP A 170 -9.87 5.48 -19.52
N SER A 171 -10.38 4.95 -18.40
CA SER A 171 -11.08 5.67 -17.35
C SER A 171 -10.92 4.95 -16.01
N TRP A 172 -10.73 5.68 -14.92
CA TRP A 172 -10.66 5.16 -13.56
C TRP A 172 -12.07 4.87 -13.01
N PRO A 173 -12.35 3.61 -12.58
CA PRO A 173 -13.69 3.22 -12.12
C PRO A 173 -14.21 4.04 -10.93
N ASP A 174 -13.33 4.43 -10.02
CA ASP A 174 -13.60 5.23 -8.80
C ASP A 174 -13.67 6.75 -9.07
N ARG A 175 -13.67 7.16 -10.33
CA ARG A 175 -13.79 8.57 -10.75
C ARG A 175 -14.89 8.81 -11.77
N LEU A 176 -15.69 7.78 -12.10
CA LEU A 176 -16.72 7.85 -13.15
C LEU A 176 -17.83 8.87 -12.87
N ASP A 177 -18.01 9.25 -11.62
CA ASP A 177 -18.98 10.23 -11.14
C ASP A 177 -18.41 11.66 -11.01
N ASP A 178 -17.12 11.86 -11.32
CA ASP A 178 -16.52 13.19 -11.32
C ASP A 178 -17.34 14.13 -12.23
N PRO A 179 -17.84 15.27 -11.71
CA PRO A 179 -18.81 16.10 -12.43
C PRO A 179 -18.20 16.84 -13.62
N ASP A 180 -16.89 17.10 -13.59
CA ASP A 180 -16.20 17.93 -14.57
C ASP A 180 -15.43 17.09 -15.60
N ASP A 181 -14.94 15.91 -15.21
CA ASP A 181 -14.18 15.01 -16.07
C ASP A 181 -14.37 13.52 -15.67
N PRO A 182 -15.55 12.94 -15.95
CA PRO A 182 -15.91 11.56 -15.58
C PRO A 182 -14.84 10.54 -15.97
N GLY A 183 -14.36 9.80 -14.97
CA GLY A 183 -13.38 8.73 -15.12
C GLY A 183 -11.94 9.21 -15.23
N TRP A 184 -11.69 10.52 -15.12
CA TRP A 184 -10.35 11.10 -15.20
C TRP A 184 -9.51 10.55 -16.38
N PRO A 185 -10.05 10.52 -17.61
CA PRO A 185 -9.37 9.95 -18.76
C PRO A 185 -8.02 10.63 -18.98
N ALA A 186 -7.01 9.83 -19.36
CA ALA A 186 -5.64 10.29 -19.62
C ALA A 186 -4.99 11.09 -18.47
N SER A 187 -5.50 10.97 -17.24
CA SER A 187 -4.97 11.60 -16.03
C SER A 187 -4.57 10.55 -15.02
N TRP A 188 -3.56 10.82 -14.19
CA TRP A 188 -3.20 9.92 -13.09
C TRP A 188 -4.27 9.99 -12.00
N ASN A 189 -4.69 8.84 -11.46
CA ASN A 189 -5.48 8.79 -10.23
C ASN A 189 -4.54 8.99 -9.03
N GLY A 190 -4.14 10.24 -8.82
CA GLY A 190 -3.24 10.62 -7.73
C GLY A 190 -3.95 10.77 -6.39
N TYR A 191 -3.18 10.62 -5.31
CA TYR A 191 -3.70 10.69 -3.93
C TYR A 191 -4.36 12.05 -3.61
N PHE A 192 -3.84 13.14 -4.17
CA PHE A 192 -4.36 14.50 -3.98
C PHE A 192 -5.02 15.07 -5.25
N GLY A 193 -5.70 14.24 -6.03
CA GLY A 193 -6.32 14.62 -7.29
C GLY A 193 -5.51 14.16 -8.51
N LYS A 194 -5.69 14.82 -9.65
CA LYS A 194 -4.96 14.54 -10.92
C LYS A 194 -3.50 15.00 -10.91
N LEU A 195 -2.80 14.74 -9.80
CA LEU A 195 -1.43 15.14 -9.58
C LEU A 195 -0.59 13.94 -9.18
N ILE A 196 0.60 13.87 -9.75
CA ILE A 196 1.65 12.96 -9.32
C ILE A 196 2.47 13.70 -8.26
N VAL A 197 2.54 13.14 -7.05
CA VAL A 197 3.19 13.72 -5.88
C VAL A 197 4.48 13.00 -5.47
N ALA A 198 4.71 11.78 -5.96
CA ALA A 198 5.99 11.08 -5.84
C ALA A 198 6.65 10.83 -7.21
N ASP A 199 7.97 10.62 -7.24
CA ASP A 199 8.69 10.33 -8.49
C ASP A 199 8.22 9.02 -9.15
N GLN A 200 7.69 8.10 -8.34
CA GLN A 200 6.96 6.92 -8.79
C GLN A 200 5.83 6.60 -7.82
N GLU A 201 4.64 6.40 -8.37
CA GLU A 201 3.47 5.93 -7.64
C GLU A 201 2.91 4.68 -8.30
N SER A 202 2.38 3.76 -7.50
CA SER A 202 1.51 2.69 -7.97
C SER A 202 0.11 2.89 -7.41
N TYR A 203 -0.90 2.48 -8.18
CA TYR A 203 -2.28 2.46 -7.71
C TYR A 203 -2.96 1.17 -8.17
N MET A 204 -3.66 0.53 -7.23
CA MET A 204 -4.45 -0.67 -7.48
C MET A 204 -5.56 -0.77 -6.45
N VAL A 205 -6.60 -1.52 -6.80
CA VAL A 205 -7.71 -1.81 -5.93
C VAL A 205 -7.91 -3.31 -5.90
N VAL A 206 -8.08 -3.87 -4.71
CA VAL A 206 -8.30 -5.30 -4.49
C VAL A 206 -9.58 -5.54 -3.69
N ASP A 207 -10.15 -6.73 -3.82
CA ASP A 207 -11.22 -7.21 -2.95
C ASP A 207 -11.13 -8.73 -2.69
N ASP A 208 -12.02 -9.24 -1.85
CA ASP A 208 -12.01 -10.58 -1.25
C ASP A 208 -13.16 -11.51 -1.77
N ASP A 209 -13.67 -11.31 -2.99
CA ASP A 209 -14.90 -11.97 -3.48
C ASP A 209 -14.86 -13.51 -3.55
N TYR A 210 -13.68 -14.12 -3.48
CA TYR A 210 -13.54 -15.58 -3.62
C TYR A 210 -13.53 -16.36 -2.33
N TYR A 211 -13.57 -15.71 -1.17
CA TYR A 211 -13.50 -16.44 0.09
C TYR A 211 -14.86 -17.08 0.42
N ASP A 212 -15.00 -18.36 0.05
CA ASP A 212 -16.25 -19.13 0.11
C ASP A 212 -16.21 -20.28 1.14
N ALA A 213 -15.27 -20.26 2.09
CA ALA A 213 -15.10 -21.32 3.07
C ALA A 213 -16.30 -21.48 4.02
N TRP A 214 -17.03 -20.40 4.27
CA TRP A 214 -18.11 -20.35 5.26
C TRP A 214 -19.45 -20.00 4.60
N ASN A 215 -20.55 -20.45 5.20
CA ASN A 215 -21.89 -20.05 4.79
C ASN A 215 -22.21 -18.66 5.36
N PHE A 216 -21.53 -17.64 4.81
CA PHE A 216 -21.57 -16.25 5.22
C PHE A 216 -21.56 -15.36 3.98
N PHE A 217 -22.47 -14.38 3.94
CA PHE A 217 -22.59 -13.41 2.86
C PHE A 217 -22.54 -12.01 3.49
N PRO A 218 -21.47 -11.21 3.25
CA PRO A 218 -21.25 -9.94 3.92
C PRO A 218 -22.26 -8.85 3.51
N ASP A 219 -22.93 -8.99 2.37
CA ASP A 219 -23.92 -8.04 1.86
C ASP A 219 -25.33 -8.66 1.81
N ALA A 220 -26.24 -8.18 2.66
CA ALA A 220 -27.63 -8.63 2.70
C ALA A 220 -28.43 -8.24 1.45
N ARG A 221 -27.92 -7.28 0.66
CA ARG A 221 -28.51 -6.86 -0.63
C ARG A 221 -28.06 -7.77 -1.77
N ASP A 222 -26.98 -8.53 -1.59
CA ASP A 222 -26.38 -9.39 -2.61
C ASP A 222 -25.74 -10.66 -2.02
N SER A 223 -26.50 -11.75 -2.09
CA SER A 223 -26.05 -13.07 -1.63
C SER A 223 -25.03 -13.75 -2.55
N THR A 224 -24.51 -13.07 -3.58
CA THR A 224 -23.42 -13.57 -4.43
C THR A 224 -22.05 -13.04 -4.02
N ARG A 225 -21.99 -12.04 -3.13
CA ARG A 225 -20.74 -11.52 -2.58
C ARG A 225 -20.24 -12.48 -1.51
N ASN A 226 -19.00 -12.95 -1.59
CA ASN A 226 -18.35 -13.72 -0.51
C ASN A 226 -17.26 -12.88 0.19
N GLY A 227 -16.48 -13.52 1.08
CA GLY A 227 -15.48 -12.85 1.92
C GLY A 227 -16.10 -11.95 2.99
N LEU A 228 -15.37 -10.90 3.34
CA LEU A 228 -15.78 -9.86 4.28
C LEU A 228 -16.43 -8.66 3.59
N GLY A 229 -16.53 -8.66 2.25
CA GLY A 229 -17.13 -7.54 1.53
C GLY A 229 -16.21 -6.32 1.50
N LEU A 230 -14.90 -6.54 1.65
CA LEU A 230 -13.91 -5.48 1.74
C LEU A 230 -13.39 -5.07 0.37
N ARG A 231 -13.12 -3.78 0.22
CA ARG A 231 -12.33 -3.19 -0.85
C ARG A 231 -11.10 -2.54 -0.24
N ILE A 232 -9.94 -2.75 -0.83
CA ILE A 232 -8.70 -2.07 -0.41
C ILE A 232 -8.14 -1.28 -1.59
N GLU A 233 -8.01 0.04 -1.42
CA GLU A 233 -7.15 0.84 -2.28
C GLU A 233 -5.71 0.73 -1.78
N VAL A 234 -4.81 0.35 -2.67
CA VAL A 234 -3.39 0.21 -2.35
C VAL A 234 -2.57 1.19 -3.20
N ARG A 235 -1.76 1.99 -2.52
CA ARG A 235 -0.86 2.96 -3.15
C ARG A 235 0.56 2.78 -2.66
N GLY A 236 1.51 2.72 -3.58
CA GLY A 236 2.94 2.79 -3.28
C GLY A 236 3.48 4.15 -3.68
N PHE A 237 4.32 4.77 -2.86
CA PHE A 237 4.97 6.05 -3.14
C PHE A 237 6.48 5.93 -2.95
N GLN A 238 7.23 6.39 -3.95
CA GLN A 238 8.67 6.45 -3.88
C GLN A 238 9.19 7.78 -4.42
N TRP A 239 9.94 8.50 -3.59
CA TRP A 239 10.60 9.76 -3.95
C TRP A 239 12.08 9.52 -4.21
N ALA A 240 12.62 10.15 -5.26
CA ALA A 240 14.04 10.24 -5.58
C ALA A 240 14.76 11.29 -4.70
N ASN A 241 14.44 11.33 -3.41
CA ASN A 241 15.04 12.22 -2.42
C ASN A 241 16.06 11.47 -1.56
N PRO A 242 17.28 12.00 -1.32
CA PRO A 242 18.28 11.39 -0.43
C PRO A 242 17.77 11.05 0.98
N GLN A 243 16.80 11.79 1.51
CA GLN A 243 16.20 11.54 2.83
C GLN A 243 15.28 10.32 2.85
N ALA A 244 14.68 9.96 1.71
CA ALA A 244 13.76 8.82 1.55
C ALA A 244 14.41 7.65 0.79
N ARG A 245 15.75 7.65 0.65
CA ARG A 245 16.45 6.76 -0.29
C ARG A 245 16.25 5.27 -0.08
N ASN A 246 16.03 4.85 1.17
CA ASN A 246 15.89 3.45 1.57
C ASN A 246 14.48 3.13 2.06
N VAL A 247 13.47 3.86 1.58
CA VAL A 247 12.08 3.66 2.01
C VAL A 247 11.14 3.73 0.82
N ILE A 248 10.07 2.94 0.88
CA ILE A 248 8.91 3.01 -0.01
C ILE A 248 7.71 3.07 0.92
N PHE A 249 6.83 4.04 0.70
CA PHE A 249 5.63 4.20 1.51
C PHE A 249 4.48 3.45 0.87
N TRP A 250 3.76 2.67 1.66
CA TRP A 250 2.56 1.95 1.22
C TRP A 250 1.36 2.42 2.03
N HIS A 251 0.31 2.83 1.35
CA HIS A 251 -0.95 3.26 1.94
C HIS A 251 -2.06 2.28 1.55
N TYR A 252 -2.83 1.87 2.54
CA TYR A 252 -3.93 0.92 2.40
C TYR A 252 -5.20 1.57 2.93
N ASP A 253 -6.16 1.86 2.05
CA ASP A 253 -7.49 2.35 2.44
C ASP A 253 -8.50 1.20 2.35
N ILE A 254 -8.97 0.74 3.51
CA ILE A 254 -9.87 -0.41 3.63
C ILE A 254 -11.30 0.10 3.82
N THR A 255 -12.19 -0.27 2.90
CA THR A 255 -13.61 0.09 2.91
C THR A 255 -14.46 -1.17 3.01
N ASN A 256 -15.45 -1.16 3.91
CA ASN A 256 -16.52 -2.16 3.95
C ASN A 256 -17.61 -1.76 2.95
N GLU A 257 -17.77 -2.52 1.87
CA GLU A 257 -18.81 -2.30 0.86
C GLU A 257 -20.06 -3.17 1.10
N GLY A 258 -20.00 -4.06 2.10
CA GLY A 258 -21.11 -4.92 2.52
C GLY A 258 -22.11 -4.19 3.43
N THR A 259 -22.97 -4.99 4.06
CA THR A 259 -23.92 -4.51 5.08
C THR A 259 -23.68 -5.14 6.45
N THR A 260 -22.68 -6.02 6.54
CA THR A 260 -22.29 -6.64 7.80
C THR A 260 -21.38 -5.69 8.54
N ASP A 261 -21.72 -5.45 9.80
CA ASP A 261 -20.91 -4.67 10.73
C ASP A 261 -19.88 -5.60 11.39
N TYR A 262 -18.63 -5.12 11.46
CA TYR A 262 -17.50 -5.83 12.03
C TYR A 262 -16.94 -5.15 13.28
N ASP A 263 -17.62 -4.12 13.79
CA ASP A 263 -17.22 -3.36 14.97
C ASP A 263 -16.82 -4.29 16.13
N ASP A 264 -15.69 -3.95 16.76
CA ASP A 264 -15.02 -4.71 17.84
C ASP A 264 -14.60 -6.16 17.50
N ASN A 265 -14.77 -6.60 16.25
CA ASN A 265 -14.55 -7.99 15.82
C ASN A 265 -13.62 -8.10 14.60
N ILE A 266 -12.86 -7.03 14.30
CA ILE A 266 -11.96 -6.94 13.16
C ILE A 266 -10.58 -6.46 13.59
N VAL A 267 -9.55 -7.05 13.00
CA VAL A 267 -8.15 -6.68 13.18
C VAL A 267 -7.52 -6.59 11.80
N PHE A 268 -6.81 -5.51 11.53
CA PHE A 268 -5.93 -5.40 10.37
C PHE A 268 -4.48 -5.44 10.83
N GLY A 269 -3.61 -5.93 9.97
CA GLY A 269 -2.19 -6.04 10.27
C GLY A 269 -1.35 -6.19 9.01
N LEU A 270 -0.04 -6.27 9.19
CA LEU A 270 0.90 -6.59 8.13
C LEU A 270 1.51 -7.95 8.45
N TYR A 271 1.49 -8.83 7.47
CA TYR A 271 2.28 -10.05 7.49
C TYR A 271 3.55 -9.81 6.67
N MET A 272 4.70 -10.14 7.27
CA MET A 272 6.00 -10.02 6.62
C MET A 272 6.75 -11.35 6.73
N ASP A 273 7.11 -11.88 5.58
CA ASP A 273 8.05 -12.97 5.37
C ASP A 273 9.41 -12.32 5.07
N SER A 274 10.32 -12.37 6.05
CA SER A 274 11.67 -11.80 5.91
C SER A 274 12.58 -12.81 5.24
N GLY A 275 13.51 -12.29 4.43
CA GLY A 275 14.58 -13.06 3.79
C GLY A 275 15.80 -12.16 3.67
N VAL A 276 16.33 -11.71 4.82
CA VAL A 276 17.44 -10.74 4.85
C VAL A 276 18.70 -11.40 4.35
N GLY A 277 19.20 -10.96 3.20
CA GLY A 277 20.34 -11.62 2.56
C GLY A 277 19.96 -12.42 1.31
N GLY A 278 18.66 -12.62 1.07
CA GLY A 278 18.10 -13.31 -0.07
C GLY A 278 17.61 -14.73 0.25
N SER A 279 17.54 -15.58 -0.76
CA SER A 279 16.99 -16.95 -0.64
C SER A 279 18.06 -18.06 -0.74
N THR A 280 19.29 -17.69 -1.07
CA THR A 280 20.36 -18.61 -1.45
C THR A 280 21.28 -18.94 -0.30
N LEU A 281 22.14 -19.95 -0.47
CA LEU A 281 23.21 -20.25 0.49
C LEU A 281 24.26 -19.12 0.52
N SER A 282 24.52 -18.53 1.69
CA SER A 282 25.70 -17.69 1.92
C SER A 282 26.92 -18.52 2.37
N CYS A 283 27.98 -17.83 2.78
CA CYS A 283 29.17 -18.44 3.34
C CYS A 283 29.02 -18.89 4.80
N ASP A 284 27.89 -18.63 5.45
CA ASP A 284 27.56 -19.24 6.73
C ASP A 284 27.09 -20.69 6.57
N GLY A 285 26.86 -21.13 5.32
CA GLY A 285 26.45 -22.50 5.02
C GLY A 285 24.98 -22.78 5.36
N ILE A 286 24.18 -21.72 5.48
CA ILE A 286 22.74 -21.71 5.70
C ILE A 286 22.10 -20.93 4.54
N TYR A 287 20.84 -21.24 4.20
CA TYR A 287 20.09 -20.45 3.24
C TYR A 287 19.59 -19.19 3.94
N GLU A 288 19.80 -18.01 3.36
CA GLU A 288 19.55 -16.74 4.07
C GLU A 288 18.09 -16.53 4.51
N SER A 289 17.12 -17.21 3.89
CA SER A 289 15.73 -17.18 4.33
C SER A 289 15.47 -17.99 5.63
N ASP A 290 16.44 -18.74 6.13
CA ASP A 290 16.27 -19.70 7.24
C ASP A 290 16.86 -19.23 8.59
N ASP A 291 17.61 -18.12 8.63
CA ASP A 291 18.31 -17.63 9.83
C ASP A 291 18.04 -16.17 10.19
N ASP A 292 16.92 -15.63 9.73
CA ASP A 292 16.44 -14.31 10.14
C ASP A 292 15.95 -14.26 11.60
N ASN A 293 16.24 -13.13 12.25
CA ASN A 293 15.63 -12.75 13.51
C ASN A 293 14.73 -11.53 13.33
N ALA A 294 13.79 -11.36 14.26
CA ALA A 294 12.89 -10.20 14.29
C ALA A 294 12.81 -9.61 15.69
N TYR A 295 12.59 -8.31 15.77
CA TYR A 295 12.26 -7.61 16.99
C TYR A 295 11.23 -6.51 16.70
N PHE A 296 10.35 -6.26 17.66
CA PHE A 296 9.41 -5.15 17.63
C PHE A 296 9.85 -4.11 18.63
N ASP A 297 10.13 -2.92 18.14
CA ASP A 297 10.41 -1.74 18.95
C ASP A 297 9.27 -0.73 18.81
N ARG A 298 8.59 -0.49 19.94
CA ARG A 298 7.52 0.50 20.00
C ARG A 298 8.07 1.92 19.97
N THR A 299 9.27 2.15 20.51
CA THR A 299 9.77 3.50 20.83
C THR A 299 11.23 3.70 20.45
N PHE A 300 11.53 4.77 19.71
CA PHE A 300 12.91 5.18 19.40
C PHE A 300 13.10 6.66 19.74
N ASP A 301 14.12 6.98 20.54
CA ASP A 301 14.40 8.36 21.01
C ASP A 301 13.14 9.08 21.55
N ASP A 302 12.37 8.40 22.42
CA ASP A 302 11.10 8.86 23.01
C ASP A 302 9.94 9.07 22.01
N GLN A 303 10.08 8.66 20.74
CA GLN A 303 9.03 8.70 19.73
C GLN A 303 8.37 7.33 19.54
N VAL A 304 7.05 7.28 19.45
CA VAL A 304 6.31 6.06 19.06
C VAL A 304 6.53 5.84 17.56
N ILE A 305 7.17 4.72 17.19
CA ILE A 305 7.48 4.39 15.80
C ILE A 305 6.90 3.05 15.35
N ASN A 306 6.46 2.21 16.29
CA ASN A 306 5.87 0.90 16.03
C ASN A 306 6.62 0.10 14.94
N LEU A 307 7.95 0.00 15.09
CA LEU A 307 8.84 -0.58 14.09
C LEU A 307 9.08 -2.05 14.39
N VAL A 308 8.68 -2.92 13.47
CA VAL A 308 9.22 -4.27 13.37
C VAL A 308 10.45 -4.21 12.49
N TYR A 309 11.57 -4.75 12.95
CA TYR A 309 12.76 -4.89 12.12
C TYR A 309 13.33 -6.30 12.17
N THR A 310 13.92 -6.73 11.06
CA THR A 310 14.52 -8.04 10.88
C THR A 310 15.94 -7.95 10.37
N TRP A 311 16.73 -8.98 10.68
CA TRP A 311 18.13 -9.07 10.32
C TRP A 311 18.59 -10.51 10.23
N ASP A 312 19.55 -10.74 9.32
CA ASP A 312 20.29 -11.98 9.25
C ASP A 312 21.13 -12.19 10.53
N ARG A 313 21.05 -13.39 11.11
CA ARG A 313 21.71 -13.72 12.38
C ARG A 313 23.22 -13.55 12.35
N TYR A 314 23.86 -13.81 11.22
CA TYR A 314 25.32 -13.78 11.09
C TYR A 314 25.85 -12.48 10.45
N GLY A 315 24.94 -11.66 9.92
CA GLY A 315 25.22 -10.41 9.24
C GLY A 315 25.73 -10.57 7.81
N HIS A 316 25.50 -11.72 7.17
CA HIS A 316 25.88 -11.98 5.79
C HIS A 316 24.65 -12.22 4.91
N GLY A 317 24.90 -12.26 3.61
CA GLY A 317 23.91 -12.32 2.55
C GLY A 317 24.59 -12.61 1.23
N ARG A 318 23.80 -12.93 0.21
CA ARG A 318 24.29 -13.11 -1.15
C ARG A 318 23.87 -11.94 -2.03
N ASP A 319 24.87 -11.29 -2.62
CA ASP A 319 24.69 -10.23 -3.61
C ASP A 319 25.39 -10.61 -4.93
N LEU A 320 25.42 -9.71 -5.92
CA LEU A 320 26.06 -9.94 -7.21
C LEU A 320 27.59 -10.12 -7.14
N ASN A 321 28.22 -9.72 -6.04
CA ASN A 321 29.68 -9.67 -5.90
C ASN A 321 30.22 -10.73 -4.91
N SER A 322 29.42 -11.18 -3.96
CA SER A 322 29.86 -12.05 -2.87
C SER A 322 28.72 -12.90 -2.29
N SER A 323 29.09 -14.08 -1.80
CA SER A 323 28.24 -14.90 -0.93
C SER A 323 28.47 -14.61 0.56
N CYS A 324 29.23 -13.56 0.91
CA CYS A 324 29.46 -13.09 2.27
C CYS A 324 29.21 -11.57 2.38
N ALA A 325 28.33 -11.02 1.54
CA ALA A 325 28.09 -9.58 1.55
C ALA A 325 27.40 -9.20 2.87
N ARG A 326 27.81 -8.09 3.49
CA ARG A 326 27.24 -7.67 4.77
C ARG A 326 25.79 -7.20 4.57
N THR A 327 24.88 -7.74 5.36
CA THR A 327 23.46 -7.34 5.36
C THR A 327 23.22 -6.09 6.23
N GLY A 328 22.13 -5.40 5.90
CA GLY A 328 21.51 -4.39 6.74
C GLY A 328 20.34 -4.95 7.54
N TYR A 329 19.42 -4.06 7.92
CA TYR A 329 18.15 -4.40 8.55
C TYR A 329 17.02 -4.06 7.59
N LEU A 330 15.98 -4.89 7.58
CA LEU A 330 14.70 -4.57 6.97
C LEU A 330 13.75 -4.09 8.07
N GLY A 331 13.02 -3.00 7.83
CA GLY A 331 12.09 -2.43 8.81
C GLY A 331 10.73 -2.13 8.19
N TYR A 332 9.66 -2.42 8.94
CA TYR A 332 8.28 -2.03 8.66
C TYR A 332 7.69 -1.32 9.87
N ALA A 333 7.18 -0.12 9.63
CA ALA A 333 6.57 0.71 10.66
C ALA A 333 5.18 1.14 10.20
N TYR A 334 4.23 1.10 11.14
CA TYR A 334 2.97 1.82 10.99
C TYR A 334 3.22 3.28 11.30
N MET A 335 2.96 4.15 10.33
CA MET A 335 3.05 5.60 10.55
C MET A 335 1.75 6.19 11.06
N GLU A 336 0.63 5.55 10.76
CA GLU A 336 -0.71 5.99 11.11
C GLU A 336 -1.62 4.75 11.04
N THR A 337 -2.51 4.60 12.01
CA THR A 337 -3.56 3.58 12.00
C THR A 337 -4.84 4.23 12.51
N PRO A 338 -5.98 4.08 11.84
CA PRO A 338 -7.21 4.67 12.33
C PRO A 338 -7.57 4.08 13.70
N GLY A 339 -7.85 4.94 14.68
CA GLY A 339 -8.43 4.52 15.94
C GLY A 339 -9.91 4.20 15.85
N ASN A 340 -10.45 3.67 16.94
CA ASN A 340 -11.86 3.49 17.15
C ASN A 340 -12.51 4.84 17.50
N SER A 341 -13.08 5.49 16.48
CA SER A 341 -13.80 6.76 16.58
C SER A 341 -14.92 6.86 17.63
N THR A 342 -15.32 5.74 18.25
CA THR A 342 -16.47 5.67 19.15
C THR A 342 -16.11 5.39 20.61
N ASP A 343 -14.89 4.97 20.92
CA ASP A 343 -14.49 4.61 22.29
C ASP A 343 -13.98 5.79 23.13
N GLY A 344 -13.62 6.90 22.46
CA GLY A 344 -13.08 8.11 23.08
C GLY A 344 -11.68 7.93 23.68
N LEU A 345 -10.96 6.91 23.25
CA LEU A 345 -9.57 6.65 23.58
C LEU A 345 -8.67 7.18 22.44
N ASP A 346 -7.45 7.52 22.82
CA ASP A 346 -6.35 7.76 21.88
C ASP A 346 -5.72 6.38 21.63
N ASN A 347 -6.08 5.76 20.50
CA ASN A 347 -5.76 4.37 20.21
C ASN A 347 -4.36 4.19 19.62
N ASP A 348 -3.81 5.23 19.00
CA ASP A 348 -2.47 5.24 18.42
C ASP A 348 -1.42 6.01 19.25
N GLU A 349 -1.86 6.65 20.34
CA GLU A 349 -1.06 7.43 21.30
C GLU A 349 -0.39 8.67 20.70
N ASP A 350 -1.00 9.28 19.68
CA ASP A 350 -0.53 10.53 19.07
C ASP A 350 -0.89 11.79 19.89
N GLY A 351 -1.73 11.62 20.93
CA GLY A 351 -2.24 12.67 21.80
C GLY A 351 -3.62 13.20 21.43
N ILE A 352 -4.31 12.59 20.46
CA ILE A 352 -5.62 13.00 19.94
C ILE A 352 -6.65 11.90 20.21
N THR A 353 -7.66 12.21 21.03
CA THR A 353 -8.74 11.25 21.36
C THR A 353 -9.91 11.30 20.37
N ASP A 354 -9.86 12.19 19.38
CA ASP A 354 -10.89 12.31 18.33
C ASP A 354 -10.44 11.54 17.09
N GLU A 355 -10.63 10.22 17.16
CA GLU A 355 -10.22 9.22 16.15
C GLU A 355 -11.15 9.20 14.91
N ARG A 356 -11.91 10.28 14.68
CA ARG A 356 -12.74 10.40 13.49
C ARG A 356 -11.87 10.80 12.30
N ARG A 357 -11.92 9.99 11.24
CA ARG A 357 -11.20 10.26 9.98
C ARG A 357 -11.53 11.60 9.30
N ASP A 358 -12.63 12.26 9.67
CA ASP A 358 -13.05 13.58 9.16
C ASP A 358 -12.77 14.74 10.13
N GLY A 359 -12.15 14.47 11.28
CA GLY A 359 -11.90 15.43 12.37
C GLY A 359 -10.74 16.39 12.14
N GLY A 360 -9.83 16.09 11.21
CA GLY A 360 -8.60 16.85 10.95
C GLY A 360 -7.37 15.98 11.13
N ARG A 361 -6.26 16.55 11.61
CA ARG A 361 -5.11 15.74 12.03
C ARG A 361 -5.51 15.06 13.33
N GLY A 362 -5.51 13.74 13.31
CA GLY A 362 -6.03 12.78 14.29
C GLY A 362 -6.04 11.47 13.55
#